data_AF-F3QHM3-F1
#
_entry.id   AF-F3QHM3-F1
#
_cell.length_a   1.000
_cell.length_b   1.000
_cell.length_c   1.000
_cell.angle_alpha   90.00
_cell.angle_beta   90.00
_cell.angle_gamma   90.00
#
_symmetry.space_group_name_H-M   'P 1'
#
loop_
_entity.id
_entity.type
_entity.pdbx_description
1 polymer ?
#
loop_
_entity_poly.entity_id
_entity_poly.type
_entity_poly.pdbx_seq_one_letter_code
_entity_poly.pdbx_strand_id
1 'polypeptide(L)' 'MTQEELAGELNVTRQALSNWERDVNEPDLNMLKKMALRAETDFHTCE' A
#
# COMPACT_ATOMS: atom_id res chain seq x y z
N MET A 1 2.23 11.22 1.82
CA MET A 1 2.53 10.07 0.95
C MET A 1 1.62 10.11 -0.25
N THR A 2 2.18 10.00 -1.45
CA THR A 2 1.48 9.97 -2.74
C THR A 2 1.29 8.52 -3.22
N GLN A 3 0.38 8.28 -4.17
CA GLN A 3 0.21 6.95 -4.80
C GLN A 3 1.50 6.45 -5.46
N GLU A 4 2.29 7.35 -6.06
CA GLU A 4 3.52 6.97 -6.75
C GLU A 4 4.61 6.53 -5.76
N GLU A 5 4.75 7.25 -4.65
CA GLU A 5 5.64 6.87 -3.55
C GLU A 5 5.23 5.52 -2.95
N LEU A 6 3.95 5.35 -2.59
CA LEU A 6 3.46 4.10 -2.00
C LEU A 6 3.57 2.91 -2.97
N ALA A 7 3.28 3.12 -4.25
CA ALA A 7 3.44 2.07 -5.26
C ALA A 7 4.92 1.67 -5.42
N GLY A 8 5.83 2.64 -5.38
CA GLY A 8 7.28 2.41 -5.38
C GLY A 8 7.72 1.57 -4.18
N GLU A 9 7.26 1.90 -2.98
CA GLU A 9 7.57 1.17 -1.75
C GLU A 9 7.02 -0.27 -1.75
N LEU A 10 5.79 -0.46 -2.24
CA LEU A 10 5.17 -1.78 -2.35
C LEU A 10 5.71 -2.61 -3.53
N ASN A 11 6.55 -2.00 -4.38
CA ASN A 11 7.05 -2.55 -5.64
C ASN A 11 5.92 -3.01 -6.58
N VAL A 12 4.93 -2.13 -6.75
CA VAL A 12 3.78 -2.32 -7.64
C VAL A 12 3.65 -1.13 -8.57
N THR A 13 2.85 -1.25 -9.61
CA THR A 13 2.59 -0.11 -10.48
C THR A 13 1.59 0.84 -9.79
N ARG A 14 1.72 2.15 -10.04
CA ARG A 14 0.72 3.15 -9.61
C ARG A 14 -0.69 2.77 -10.06
N GLN A 15 -0.82 2.15 -11.24
CA GLN A 15 -2.10 1.69 -11.75
C GLN A 15 -2.69 0.53 -10.96
N ALA A 16 -1.87 -0.44 -10.52
CA ALA A 16 -2.31 -1.52 -9.65
C ALA A 16 -2.84 -0.96 -8.33
N LEU A 17 -2.09 -0.04 -7.71
CA LEU A 17 -2.51 0.65 -6.50
C LEU A 17 -3.82 1.45 -6.70
N SER A 18 -3.92 2.20 -7.81
CA SER A 18 -5.13 2.94 -8.16
C SER A 18 -6.34 2.03 -8.43
N ASN A 19 -6.12 0.80 -8.91
CA ASN A 19 -7.19 -0.16 -9.11
C ASN A 19 -7.68 -0.74 -7.78
N TRP A 20 -6.77 -1.00 -6.83
CA TRP A 20 -7.10 -1.45 -5.48
C TRP A 20 -7.92 -0.40 -4.72
N GLU A 21 -7.54 0.88 -4.81
CA GLU A 21 -8.28 1.98 -4.18
C GLU A 21 -9.69 2.21 -4.77
N ARG A 22 -9.96 1.67 -5.97
CA ARG A 22 -11.24 1.80 -6.68
C ARG A 22 -12.05 0.51 -6.68
N ASP A 23 -11.64 -0.48 -5.89
CA ASP A 23 -12.25 -1.81 -5.82
C ASP A 23 -12.36 -2.52 -7.18
N VAL A 24 -11.47 -2.20 -8.14
CA VAL A 24 -11.45 -2.83 -9.47
C VAL A 24 -10.87 -4.24 -9.40
N ASN A 25 -9.85 -4.41 -8.55
CA ASN A 25 -9.26 -5.70 -8.21
C ASN A 25 -8.72 -5.64 -6.78
N GLU A 26 -8.39 -6.80 -6.23
CA GLU A 26 -7.87 -6.91 -4.87
C GLU A 26 -6.35 -7.17 -4.89
N PRO A 27 -5.60 -6.63 -3.91
CA PRO A 27 -4.24 -7.06 -3.66
C PRO A 27 -4.21 -8.50 -3.14
N ASP A 28 -3.13 -9.23 -3.43
CA ASP A 28 -2.95 -10.56 -2.87
C ASP A 28 -2.59 -10.54 -1.36
N LEU A 29 -2.60 -11.72 -0.73
CA LEU A 29 -2.28 -11.89 0.69
C LEU A 29 -0.89 -11.35 1.09
N ASN A 30 0.10 -11.41 0.20
CA ASN A 30 1.43 -10.90 0.49
C ASN A 30 1.45 -9.36 0.48
N MET A 31 0.71 -8.75 -0.45
CA MET A 31 0.52 -7.30 -0.49
C MET A 31 -0.23 -6.79 0.74
N LEU A 32 -1.30 -7.49 1.16
CA LEU A 32 -2.01 -7.16 2.39
C LEU A 32 -1.09 -7.19 3.62
N LYS A 33 -0.23 -8.20 3.74
CA LYS A 33 0.77 -8.28 4.83
C LYS A 33 1.75 -7.11 4.80
N LYS A 34 2.25 -6.73 3.61
CA LYS A 34 3.15 -5.58 3.46
C LYS A 34 2.48 -4.27 3.85
N MET A 35 1.24 -4.06 3.42
CA MET A 35 0.45 -2.87 3.78
C MET A 35 0.19 -2.80 5.28
N ALA A 36 -0.20 -3.91 5.91
CA ALA A 36 -0.42 -3.98 7.35
C ALA A 36 0.86 -3.65 8.13
N LEU A 37 1.99 -4.28 7.77
CA LEU A 37 3.29 -4.01 8.39
C LEU A 37 3.70 -2.54 8.26
N ARG A 38 3.46 -1.92 7.10
CA ARG A 38 3.73 -0.49 6.89
C ARG A 38 2.82 0.40 7.73
N ALA A 39 1.53 0.08 7.81
CA ALA A 39 0.60 0.84 8.64
C ALA A 39 0.99 0.80 10.12
N GLU A 40 1.46 -0.34 10.63
CA GLU A 40 1.95 -0.49 12.01
C GLU A 40 3.18 0.38 12.32
N THR A 41 4.06 0.61 11.34
CA THR A 41 5.23 1.48 11.52
C THR A 41 4.88 2.98 11.58
N ASP A 42 3.80 3.40 10.92
CA ASP A 42 3.37 4.81 10.95
C ASP A 42 2.71 5.18 12.30
N PHE A 43 1.99 4.25 12.95
CA PHE A 43 1.36 4.50 14.26
C PHE A 43 2.35 4.78 15.41
N HIS A 44 3.60 4.36 15.29
CA HIS A 44 4.63 4.58 16.32
C HIS A 44 5.36 5.93 16.19
N THR A 45 5.04 6.76 15.19
CA THR A 45 5.68 8.08 15.00
C THR A 45 4.83 9.26 15.48
N CYS A 46 3.72 8.98 16.15
CA CYS A 46 2.95 9.96 16.90
C CYS A 46 3.33 9.94 18.39
N GLU A 47 4.61 10.16 18.72
CA GLU A 47 5.07 10.63 20.04
C GLU A 47 6.14 11.72 19.87
#